data_AF-A0A2N6CWG2-F1
#
_entry.id   AF-A0A2N6CWG2-F1
#
_cell.length_a   1.000
_cell.length_b   1.000
_cell.length_c   1.000
_cell.angle_alpha   90.00
_cell.angle_beta   90.00
_cell.angle_gamma   90.00
#
_symmetry.space_group_name_H-M   'P 1'
#
loop_
_entity.id
_entity.type
_entity.pdbx_description
1 polymer ?
#
loop_
_entity_poly.entity_id
_entity_poly.type
_entity_poly.pdbx_seq_one_letter_code
_entity_poly.pdbx_strand_id
1 'polypeptide(L)'
;MTAIAESHNETHIASSDIHAKQIQAWELFFSSGRVESDSIRQEIVKSWKRSIAFGLRPDSRKANVKITRQSIAIIKEKNSALIEAAVPIMESLKLSLKNTGFIFTLADNNGIVLAVI
;
A
#
# COMPACT_ATOMS: atom_id res chain seq x y z
N MET A 1 34.83 -8.31 -19.41
CA MET A 1 34.34 -8.07 -18.03
C MET A 1 33.68 -6.69 -17.83
N THR A 2 33.42 -5.92 -18.89
CA THR A 2 32.93 -4.52 -18.80
C THR A 2 31.40 -4.40 -18.96
N ALA A 3 30.76 -5.26 -19.76
CA ALA A 3 29.33 -5.15 -20.09
C ALA A 3 28.35 -5.41 -18.92
N ILE A 4 28.75 -6.17 -17.90
CA ILE A 4 27.86 -6.49 -16.76
C ILE A 4 27.75 -5.30 -15.78
N ALA A 5 28.80 -4.50 -15.64
CA ALA A 5 28.82 -3.33 -14.75
C ALA A 5 28.00 -2.16 -15.32
N GLU A 6 28.02 -1.98 -16.65
CA GLU A 6 27.24 -0.95 -17.35
C GLU A 6 25.73 -1.23 -17.29
N SER A 7 25.32 -2.50 -17.48
CA SER A 7 23.92 -2.94 -17.37
C SER A 7 23.31 -2.71 -15.97
N HIS A 8 24.06 -2.98 -14.89
CA HIS A 8 23.59 -2.74 -13.53
C HIS A 8 23.50 -1.24 -13.21
N ASN A 9 24.41 -0.43 -13.76
CA ASN A 9 24.44 1.02 -13.57
C ASN A 9 23.30 1.73 -14.31
N GLU A 10 23.01 1.35 -15.55
CA GLU A 10 21.90 1.90 -16.35
C GLU A 10 20.52 1.57 -15.74
N THR A 11 20.34 0.34 -15.25
CA THR A 11 19.10 -0.10 -14.61
C THR A 11 18.82 0.69 -13.32
N HIS A 12 19.87 0.97 -12.53
CA HIS A 12 19.76 1.75 -11.30
C HIS A 12 19.49 3.25 -11.56
N ILE A 13 20.11 3.83 -12.59
CA ILE A 13 19.89 5.24 -12.98
C ILE A 13 18.47 5.42 -13.55
N ALA A 14 17.99 4.49 -14.39
CA ALA A 14 16.63 4.53 -14.93
C ALA A 14 15.55 4.33 -13.84
N SER A 15 15.81 3.46 -12.87
CA SER A 15 14.96 3.27 -11.68
C SER A 15 14.84 4.56 -10.85
N SER A 16 15.96 5.24 -10.61
CA SER A 16 16.00 6.52 -9.90
C SER A 16 15.16 7.62 -10.62
N ASP A 17 15.26 7.67 -11.95
CA ASP A 17 14.50 8.62 -12.77
C ASP A 17 12.98 8.32 -12.75
N ILE A 18 12.58 7.04 -12.81
CA ILE A 18 11.16 6.66 -12.71
C ILE A 18 10.58 7.07 -11.35
N HIS A 19 11.26 6.78 -10.25
CA HIS A 19 10.78 7.17 -8.92
C HIS A 19 10.63 8.68 -8.77
N ALA A 20 11.60 9.45 -9.26
CA ALA A 20 11.53 10.92 -9.26
C ALA A 20 10.33 11.42 -10.07
N LYS A 21 10.09 10.86 -11.26
CA LYS A 21 8.92 11.18 -12.10
C LYS A 21 7.59 10.86 -11.42
N GLN A 22 7.52 9.74 -10.70
CA GLN A 22 6.32 9.36 -9.97
C GLN A 22 6.02 10.32 -8.81
N ILE A 23 7.05 10.77 -8.08
CA ILE A 23 6.92 11.77 -7.03
C ILE A 23 6.44 13.10 -7.62
N GLN A 24 7.05 13.56 -8.71
CA GLN A 24 6.62 14.80 -9.38
C GLN A 24 5.16 14.71 -9.88
N ALA A 25 4.76 13.58 -10.45
CA ALA A 25 3.38 13.36 -10.89
C ALA A 25 2.39 13.38 -9.71
N TRP A 26 2.79 12.82 -8.57
CA TRP A 26 2.01 12.89 -7.33
C TRP A 26 1.88 14.32 -6.81
N GLU A 27 2.98 15.08 -6.74
CA GLU A 27 3.00 16.48 -6.30
C GLU A 27 2.16 17.39 -7.21
N LEU A 28 2.28 17.22 -8.52
CA LEU A 28 1.49 17.95 -9.51
C LEU A 28 0.00 17.65 -9.35
N PHE A 29 -0.36 16.39 -9.12
CA PHE A 29 -1.74 15.99 -8.92
C PHE A 29 -2.36 16.63 -7.68
N PHE A 30 -1.67 16.59 -6.54
CA PHE A 30 -2.22 17.13 -5.30
C PHE A 30 -2.16 18.66 -5.20
N SER A 31 -1.34 19.33 -6.02
CA SER A 31 -1.29 20.80 -6.12
C SER A 31 -2.25 21.39 -7.16
N SER A 32 -2.44 20.73 -8.31
CA SER A 32 -3.16 21.29 -9.47
C SER A 32 -4.32 20.43 -10.00
N GLY A 33 -4.47 19.19 -9.53
CA GLY A 33 -5.45 18.22 -10.02
C GLY A 33 -5.09 17.55 -11.35
N ARG A 34 -3.93 17.89 -11.94
CA ARG A 34 -3.46 17.33 -13.22
C ARG A 34 -2.58 16.12 -13.02
N VAL A 35 -2.57 15.21 -14.00
CA VAL A 35 -1.57 14.14 -14.09
C VAL A 35 -0.96 14.23 -15.48
N GLU A 36 0.31 14.59 -15.53
CA GLU A 36 1.06 14.74 -16.79
C GLU A 36 2.22 13.74 -16.79
N SER A 37 1.90 12.45 -16.71
CA SER A 37 2.93 11.41 -16.78
C SER A 37 2.38 10.04 -17.16
N ASP A 38 2.96 9.45 -18.20
CA ASP A 38 2.75 8.04 -18.56
C ASP A 38 3.44 7.09 -17.55
N SER A 39 4.26 7.62 -16.64
CA SER A 39 4.92 6.83 -15.58
C SER A 39 3.98 6.36 -14.46
N ILE A 40 2.77 6.92 -14.40
CA ILE A 40 1.75 6.54 -13.42
C ILE A 40 0.66 5.75 -14.12
N ARG A 41 0.47 4.51 -13.66
CA ARG A 41 -0.61 3.65 -14.16
C ARG A 41 -1.98 4.26 -13.82
N GLN A 42 -2.92 4.14 -14.75
CA GLN A 42 -4.22 4.83 -14.68
C GLN A 42 -5.05 4.44 -13.45
N GLU A 43 -4.92 3.21 -12.94
CA GLU A 43 -5.59 2.77 -11.70
C GLU A 43 -5.12 3.55 -10.47
N ILE A 44 -3.87 4.00 -10.43
CA ILE A 44 -3.32 4.83 -9.35
C ILE A 44 -3.94 6.22 -9.41
N VAL A 45 -4.00 6.84 -10.58
CA VAL A 45 -4.68 8.13 -10.79
C VAL A 45 -6.15 8.07 -10.39
N LYS A 46 -6.86 7.01 -10.81
CA LYS A 46 -8.25 6.77 -10.41
C LYS A 46 -8.37 6.63 -8.89
N SER A 47 -7.41 5.97 -8.24
CA SER A 47 -7.38 5.84 -6.78
C SER A 47 -7.20 7.19 -6.08
N TRP A 48 -6.26 8.02 -6.52
CA TRP A 48 -6.04 9.35 -5.93
C TRP A 48 -7.29 10.24 -6.06
N LYS A 49 -7.94 10.24 -7.23
CA LYS A 49 -9.20 10.97 -7.45
C LYS A 49 -10.30 10.51 -6.49
N ARG A 50 -10.45 9.19 -6.28
CA ARG A 50 -11.41 8.65 -5.31
C ARG A 50 -11.09 9.09 -3.89
N SER A 51 -9.82 9.03 -3.46
CA SER A 51 -9.41 9.46 -2.12
C SER A 51 -9.79 10.92 -1.85
N ILE A 52 -9.52 11.82 -2.80
CA ILE A 52 -9.92 13.24 -2.68
C ILE A 52 -11.45 13.37 -2.60
N ALA A 53 -12.20 12.63 -3.42
CA ALA A 53 -13.67 12.65 -3.36
C ALA A 53 -14.23 12.17 -2.01
N PHE A 54 -13.51 11.31 -1.29
CA PHE A 54 -13.81 10.91 0.09
C PHE A 54 -13.27 11.88 1.15
N GLY A 55 -12.74 13.04 0.75
CA GLY A 55 -12.19 14.04 1.66
C GLY A 55 -10.83 13.68 2.27
N LEU A 56 -10.16 12.65 1.74
CA LEU A 56 -8.81 12.29 2.16
C LEU A 56 -7.79 13.16 1.45
N ARG A 57 -6.91 13.82 2.21
CA ARG A 57 -5.76 14.54 1.66
C ARG A 57 -4.44 14.00 2.23
N PRO A 58 -3.33 14.07 1.47
CA PRO A 58 -2.02 13.60 1.93
C PRO A 58 -1.53 14.21 3.24
N ASP A 59 -1.89 15.46 3.49
CA ASP A 59 -1.52 16.26 4.66
C ASP A 59 -2.48 16.05 5.85
N SER A 60 -3.52 15.23 5.68
CA SER A 60 -4.51 14.99 6.72
C SER A 60 -3.93 14.11 7.84
N ARG A 61 -4.03 14.59 9.08
CA ARG A 61 -3.41 13.95 10.25
C ARG A 61 -3.99 12.59 10.65
N LYS A 62 -5.10 12.13 10.05
CA LYS A 62 -5.65 10.76 10.07
C LYS A 62 -7.01 10.73 9.37
N ALA A 63 -7.35 9.61 8.73
CA ALA A 63 -8.71 9.35 8.29
C ALA A 63 -9.64 9.19 9.51
N ASN A 64 -10.87 9.71 9.43
CA ASN A 64 -11.86 9.59 10.49
C ASN A 64 -12.48 8.18 10.49
N VAL A 65 -11.77 7.21 11.07
CA VAL A 65 -12.25 5.83 11.17
C VAL A 65 -13.13 5.69 12.41
N LYS A 66 -14.44 5.54 12.19
CA LYS A 66 -15.45 5.36 13.26
C LYS A 66 -15.86 3.89 13.37
N ILE A 67 -14.97 3.04 13.87
CA ILE A 67 -15.31 1.64 14.18
C ILE A 67 -15.12 1.38 15.67
N THR A 68 -16.10 0.72 16.29
CA THR A 68 -16.03 0.38 17.72
C THR A 68 -15.33 -0.97 17.92
N ARG A 69 -14.78 -1.19 19.11
CA ARG A 69 -14.17 -2.47 19.48
C ARG A 69 -15.18 -3.62 19.39
N GLN A 70 -16.43 -3.37 19.78
CA GLN A 70 -17.53 -4.33 19.69
C GLN A 70 -17.82 -4.70 18.23
N SER A 71 -17.87 -3.71 17.34
CA SER A 71 -18.02 -3.97 15.90
C SER A 71 -16.89 -4.81 15.35
N ILE A 72 -15.63 -4.54 15.75
CA ILE A 72 -14.48 -5.36 15.34
C ILE A 72 -14.64 -6.80 15.83
N ALA A 73 -15.03 -7.02 17.08
CA ALA A 73 -15.23 -8.37 17.61
C ALA A 73 -16.28 -9.16 16.81
N ILE A 74 -17.41 -8.53 16.48
CA ILE A 74 -18.46 -9.13 15.66
C ILE A 74 -17.96 -9.46 14.25
N ILE A 75 -17.18 -8.56 13.64
CA ILE A 75 -16.60 -8.79 12.31
C ILE A 75 -15.60 -9.95 12.35
N LYS A 76 -14.75 -10.02 13.38
CA LYS A 76 -13.81 -11.14 13.55
C LYS A 76 -14.53 -12.47 13.72
N GLU A 77 -15.60 -12.51 14.52
CA GLU A 77 -16.42 -13.71 14.69
C GLU A 77 -17.01 -14.18 13.36
N LYS A 78 -17.58 -13.27 12.56
CA LYS A 78 -18.11 -13.58 11.23
C LYS A 78 -17.04 -14.10 10.26
N ASN A 79 -15.77 -13.78 10.50
CA ASN A 79 -14.64 -14.18 9.67
C ASN A 79 -13.76 -15.23 10.35
N SER A 80 -14.26 -15.95 11.36
CA SER A 80 -13.49 -16.92 12.15
C SER A 80 -12.80 -17.97 11.27
N ALA A 81 -13.51 -18.56 10.31
CA ALA A 81 -12.95 -19.55 9.38
C ALA A 81 -11.77 -19.00 8.55
N LEU A 82 -11.85 -17.73 8.11
CA LEU A 82 -10.75 -17.08 7.39
C LEU A 82 -9.55 -16.86 8.31
N ILE A 83 -9.80 -16.40 9.54
CA ILE A 83 -8.75 -16.16 10.55
C ILE A 83 -8.05 -17.47 10.91
N GLU A 84 -8.81 -18.51 11.23
CA GLU A 84 -8.30 -19.83 11.62
C GLU A 84 -7.46 -20.48 10.52
N ALA A 85 -7.84 -20.30 9.26
CA ALA A 85 -7.08 -20.81 8.12
C ALA A 85 -5.83 -19.98 7.81
N ALA A 86 -5.91 -18.64 7.84
CA ALA A 86 -4.84 -17.77 7.36
C ALA A 86 -3.77 -17.47 8.40
N VAL A 87 -4.14 -17.31 9.67
CA VAL A 87 -3.20 -16.91 10.75
C VAL A 87 -2.03 -17.87 10.89
N PRO A 88 -2.20 -19.20 10.94
CA PRO A 88 -1.05 -20.12 11.07
C PRO A 88 -0.05 -20.01 9.91
N ILE A 89 -0.54 -19.76 8.69
CA ILE A 89 0.30 -19.58 7.50
C ILE A 89 1.09 -18.27 7.62
N MET A 90 0.43 -17.17 8.02
CA MET A 90 1.08 -15.88 8.24
C MET A 90 2.12 -15.95 9.36
N GLU A 91 1.88 -16.68 10.44
CA GLU A 91 2.85 -16.91 11.53
C GLU A 91 4.07 -17.70 11.04
N SER A 92 3.86 -18.71 10.20
CA SER A 92 4.97 -19.46 9.58
C SER A 92 5.84 -18.55 8.71
N LEU A 93 5.22 -17.68 7.90
CA LEU A 93 5.94 -16.72 7.04
C LEU A 93 6.70 -15.65 7.83
N LYS A 94 6.19 -15.25 9.01
CA LYS A 94 6.85 -14.28 9.88
C LYS A 94 8.28 -14.71 10.25
N LEU A 95 8.50 -16.01 10.45
CA LEU A 95 9.82 -16.54 10.82
C LEU A 95 10.86 -16.29 9.72
N SER A 96 10.47 -16.41 8.45
CA SER A 96 11.34 -16.17 7.29
C SER A 96 11.63 -14.69 7.05
N LEU A 97 10.79 -13.79 7.57
CA LEU A 97 10.88 -12.34 7.34
C LEU A 97 11.34 -11.58 8.58
N LYS A 98 11.85 -12.29 9.58
CA LYS A 98 12.43 -11.68 10.77
C LYS A 98 13.51 -10.67 10.37
N ASN A 99 13.44 -9.47 10.94
CA ASN A 99 14.35 -8.34 10.71
C ASN A 99 14.23 -7.65 9.33
N THR A 100 13.20 -7.92 8.54
CA THR A 100 12.94 -7.19 7.27
C THR A 100 12.18 -5.87 7.46
N GLY A 101 11.50 -5.71 8.60
CA GLY A 101 10.60 -4.58 8.84
C GLY A 101 9.21 -4.73 8.19
N PHE A 102 8.91 -5.86 7.55
CA PHE A 102 7.57 -6.14 7.03
C PHE A 102 6.57 -6.47 8.14
N ILE A 103 5.32 -6.13 7.90
CA ILE A 103 4.16 -6.52 8.71
C ILE A 103 3.20 -7.32 7.84
N PHE A 104 2.51 -8.28 8.44
CA PHE A 104 1.40 -8.95 7.77
C PHE A 104 0.08 -8.47 8.35
N THR A 105 -0.85 -8.12 7.46
CA THR A 105 -2.22 -7.78 7.83
C THR A 105 -3.18 -8.70 7.11
N LEU A 106 -4.15 -9.24 7.86
CA LEU A 106 -5.31 -9.92 7.30
C LEU A 106 -6.48 -8.96 7.37
N ALA A 107 -7.19 -8.75 6.26
CA ALA A 107 -8.37 -7.88 6.20
C ALA A 107 -9.57 -8.61 5.60
N ASP A 108 -10.77 -8.20 5.98
CA ASP A 108 -12.01 -8.67 5.36
C ASP A 108 -12.23 -8.00 3.98
N ASN A 109 -13.34 -8.35 3.33
CA ASN A 109 -13.72 -7.79 2.02
C ASN A 109 -14.03 -6.28 2.04
N ASN A 110 -14.22 -5.68 3.22
CA ASN A 110 -14.42 -4.24 3.39
C ASN A 110 -13.11 -3.52 3.77
N GLY A 111 -11.98 -4.25 3.84
CA GLY A 111 -10.70 -3.69 4.24
C GLY A 111 -10.54 -3.51 5.76
N ILE A 112 -11.38 -4.13 6.58
CA ILE A 112 -11.23 -4.11 8.05
C ILE A 112 -10.16 -5.11 8.46
N VAL A 113 -9.13 -4.63 9.14
CA VAL A 113 -8.03 -5.46 9.63
C VAL A 113 -8.51 -6.39 10.75
N LEU A 114 -8.38 -7.70 10.53
CA LEU A 114 -8.80 -8.79 11.41
C LEU A 114 -7.66 -9.28 12.31
N ALA A 115 -6.44 -9.31 11.77
CA ALA A 115 -5.22 -9.72 12.46
C ALA A 115 -4.01 -8.96 11.91
N VAL A 116 -3.02 -8.75 12.78
CA VAL A 116 -1.71 -8.18 12.46
C VAL A 116 -0.66 -9.08 13.08
N ILE A 117 0.33 -9.49 12.28
CA ILE A 117 1.35 -10.48 12.67
C ILE A 117 2.74 -9.93 12.38
#